data_AF-A0A925UFG5-F1
#
_entry.id   AF-A0A925UFG5-F1
#
_cell.length_a   1.000
_cell.length_b   1.000
_cell.length_c   1.000
_cell.angle_alpha   90.00
_cell.angle_beta   90.00
_cell.angle_gamma   90.00
#
_symmetry.space_group_name_H-M   'P 1'
#
loop_
_entity.id
_entity.type
_entity.pdbx_description
1 polymer ?
#
loop_
_entity_poly.entity_id
_entity_poly.type
_entity_poly.pdbx_seq_one_letter_code
_entity_poly.pdbx_strand_id
1 'polypeptide(L)'
;MDFKGRALLALSDTDMVASAYVNGRLGPIVGADTLSVIELGRHPRDMRAAPVQVSNSVAGPPVAMATTPNGRYAFVVETFEPRPADKADALFSELRHGSRLQVVDLSDLSRPRVVQTVQTPARPQTVGVSADGALVAVALHATGGGARLPLLLLPFANGRLGPAQAPEVPRWRAGENLIHAEFHPTQPVLALVNETRGEVGFVRIGGSAAALVLEPWGNVVQVEKAPYMLRFTPDGRHAIVNALYWGADVQGNWNEAPRGGVVSVRLAARQGADGAPVHALVSRATTGVSPEGLAISPDGLWVATTNLERSFLPDDDPRQTFFSSVTLLRLDIQTGALTRVADHAYDGILPEAAVFDSSSRFLAVVSFDHFGGARVGGSVDFWRLGRDPLDPERVELVKTEHSVSVPRGAHSMVLVR
;
A
#
# COMPACT_ATOMS: atom_id res chain seq x y z
N MET A 1 12.28 7.51 21.54
CA MET A 1 11.13 7.64 20.63
C MET A 1 9.92 6.98 21.28
N ASP A 2 8.73 7.58 21.17
CA ASP A 2 7.48 7.06 21.74
C ASP A 2 6.44 6.88 20.62
N PHE A 3 6.67 5.87 19.78
CA PHE A 3 5.85 5.56 18.60
C PHE A 3 4.56 4.84 19.03
N LYS A 4 3.39 5.43 18.75
CA LYS A 4 2.11 4.95 19.28
C LYS A 4 1.42 3.93 18.37
N GLY A 5 1.04 2.81 18.96
CA GLY A 5 0.25 1.73 18.38
C GLY A 5 0.49 0.43 19.13
N ARG A 6 -0.15 -0.65 18.71
CA ARG A 6 0.04 -1.99 19.27
C ARG A 6 1.16 -2.77 18.59
N ALA A 7 1.20 -2.74 17.26
CA ALA A 7 2.23 -3.40 16.46
C ALA A 7 2.39 -2.75 15.08
N LEU A 8 3.58 -2.89 14.48
CA LEU A 8 3.79 -2.71 13.03
C LEU A 8 3.88 -4.08 12.37
N LEU A 9 3.25 -4.19 11.21
CA LEU A 9 3.30 -5.37 10.35
C LEU A 9 4.04 -5.00 9.07
N ALA A 10 5.02 -5.79 8.65
CA ALA A 10 5.73 -5.59 7.38
C ALA A 10 5.85 -6.88 6.58
N LEU A 11 5.48 -6.87 5.30
CA LEU A 11 5.68 -8.00 4.40
C LEU A 11 7.02 -7.90 3.68
N SER A 12 7.73 -9.02 3.60
CA SER A 12 8.97 -9.18 2.87
C SER A 12 8.83 -10.28 1.80
N ASP A 13 9.14 -9.93 0.55
CA ASP A 13 9.35 -10.84 -0.58
C ASP A 13 10.85 -11.13 -0.69
N THR A 14 11.26 -12.30 -0.21
CA THR A 14 12.69 -12.59 -0.05
C THR A 14 13.37 -13.02 -1.33
N ASP A 15 12.61 -13.35 -2.37
CA ASP A 15 13.15 -13.67 -3.69
C ASP A 15 13.63 -12.42 -4.42
N MET A 16 12.96 -11.29 -4.18
CA MET A 16 13.21 -10.04 -4.89
C MET A 16 14.42 -9.27 -4.35
N VAL A 17 15.18 -8.69 -5.28
CA VAL A 17 16.14 -7.60 -5.06
C VAL A 17 15.68 -6.40 -5.88
N ALA A 18 16.05 -5.19 -5.48
CA ALA A 18 15.53 -3.98 -6.12
C ALA A 18 15.80 -3.94 -7.64
N SER A 19 17.00 -4.36 -8.08
CA SER A 19 17.37 -4.43 -9.50
C SER A 19 16.49 -5.36 -10.35
N ALA A 20 15.75 -6.29 -9.73
CA ALA A 20 14.85 -7.19 -10.43
C ALA A 20 13.71 -6.44 -11.12
N TYR A 21 13.36 -5.23 -10.66
CA TYR A 21 12.44 -4.31 -11.35
C TYR A 21 12.94 -3.90 -12.73
N VAL A 22 14.23 -4.05 -13.03
CA VAL A 22 14.82 -3.65 -14.30
C VAL A 22 15.24 -4.85 -15.12
N ASN A 23 16.03 -5.74 -14.51
CA ASN A 23 16.67 -6.84 -15.22
C ASN A 23 15.92 -8.18 -15.04
N GLY A 24 14.88 -8.21 -14.22
CA GLY A 24 14.11 -9.41 -13.89
C GLY A 24 14.90 -10.47 -13.11
N ARG A 25 16.16 -10.25 -12.74
CA ARG A 25 16.96 -11.24 -12.02
C ARG A 25 16.62 -11.21 -10.54
N LEU A 26 16.14 -12.33 -10.03
CA LEU A 26 15.87 -12.51 -8.62
C LEU A 26 17.19 -12.55 -7.82
N GLY A 27 17.11 -12.25 -6.52
CA GLY A 27 18.27 -12.28 -5.63
C GLY A 27 18.65 -13.70 -5.22
N PRO A 28 19.77 -13.88 -4.51
CA PRO A 28 20.09 -15.17 -3.89
C PRO A 28 18.96 -15.62 -2.96
N ILE A 29 18.79 -16.93 -2.83
CA ILE A 29 17.84 -17.54 -1.88
C ILE A 29 18.37 -17.30 -0.47
N VAL A 30 17.70 -16.44 0.30
CA VAL A 30 18.12 -16.01 1.64
C VAL A 30 17.09 -16.31 2.73
N GLY A 31 15.96 -16.92 2.37
CA GLY A 31 14.88 -17.21 3.30
C GLY A 31 13.59 -17.54 2.57
N ALA A 32 12.49 -17.47 3.30
CA ALA A 32 11.15 -17.54 2.76
C ALA A 32 10.41 -16.23 3.01
N ASP A 33 9.41 -15.97 2.18
CA ASP A 33 8.53 -14.82 2.32
C ASP A 33 7.89 -14.76 3.70
N THR A 34 7.91 -13.58 4.29
CA THR A 34 7.67 -13.41 5.71
C THR A 34 6.82 -12.18 5.99
N LEU A 35 5.86 -12.34 6.89
CA LEU A 35 5.26 -11.23 7.62
C LEU A 35 6.02 -11.03 8.93
N SER A 36 6.62 -9.85 9.10
CA SER A 36 7.28 -9.40 10.32
C SER A 36 6.30 -8.67 11.22
N VAL A 37 6.15 -9.11 12.47
CA VAL A 37 5.31 -8.49 13.51
C VAL A 37 6.19 -7.81 14.54
N ILE A 38 6.15 -6.48 14.61
CA ILE A 38 6.97 -5.67 15.50
C ILE A 38 6.07 -5.10 16.60
N GLU A 39 6.17 -5.66 17.81
CA GLU A 39 5.41 -5.16 18.97
C GLU A 39 5.87 -3.75 19.36
N LEU A 40 4.91 -2.84 19.50
CA LEU A 40 5.14 -1.45 19.87
C LEU A 40 4.95 -1.24 21.39
N GLY A 41 5.30 -0.05 21.89
CA GLY A 41 5.21 0.29 23.32
C GLY A 41 6.39 -0.20 24.16
N ARG A 42 7.29 -1.00 23.60
CA ARG A 42 8.61 -1.29 24.17
C ARG A 42 9.58 -0.13 23.91
N HIS A 43 10.68 -0.11 24.66
CA HIS A 43 11.76 0.83 24.35
C HIS A 43 12.28 0.58 22.92
N PRO A 44 12.55 1.61 22.09
CA PRO A 44 12.92 1.42 20.69
C PRO A 44 14.10 0.47 20.44
N ARG A 45 15.07 0.43 21.36
CA ARG A 45 16.24 -0.47 21.28
C ARG A 45 15.89 -1.95 21.47
N ASP A 46 14.71 -2.25 22.01
CA ASP A 46 14.24 -3.61 22.30
C ASP A 46 13.19 -4.09 21.29
N MET A 47 12.77 -3.23 20.36
CA MET A 47 11.85 -3.61 19.28
C MET A 47 12.51 -4.64 18.37
N ARG A 48 11.83 -5.77 18.15
CA ARG A 48 12.26 -6.86 17.28
C ARG A 48 11.07 -7.34 16.46
N ALA A 49 11.35 -7.89 15.29
CA ALA A 49 10.36 -8.55 14.46
C ALA A 49 10.18 -10.01 14.88
N ALA A 50 8.95 -10.41 15.22
CA ALA A 50 8.53 -11.80 15.27
C ALA A 50 8.08 -12.25 13.87
N PRO A 51 8.70 -13.26 13.27
CA PRO A 51 8.36 -13.68 11.91
C PRO A 51 7.19 -14.67 11.88
N VAL A 52 6.38 -14.59 10.83
CA VAL A 52 5.52 -15.69 10.37
C VAL A 52 5.69 -15.86 8.87
N GLN A 53 5.99 -17.09 8.44
CA GLN A 53 6.10 -17.41 7.02
C GLN A 53 4.74 -17.28 6.36
N VAL A 54 4.65 -16.40 5.36
CA VAL A 54 3.43 -16.11 4.62
C VAL A 54 3.83 -15.79 3.19
N SER A 55 3.34 -16.59 2.25
CA SER A 55 3.59 -16.34 0.83
C SER A 55 3.01 -14.98 0.43
N ASN A 56 3.79 -14.14 -0.22
CA ASN A 56 3.39 -12.82 -0.68
C ASN A 56 4.25 -12.44 -1.89
N SER A 57 4.05 -11.26 -2.46
CA SER A 57 4.99 -10.74 -3.45
C SER A 57 4.93 -9.22 -3.48
N VAL A 58 6.09 -8.60 -3.72
CA VAL A 58 6.23 -7.17 -3.95
C VAL A 58 5.47 -6.68 -5.19
N ALA A 59 5.21 -7.57 -6.15
CA ALA A 59 4.76 -7.16 -7.48
C ALA A 59 3.29 -6.70 -7.54
N GLY A 60 3.03 -5.48 -7.08
CA GLY A 60 1.75 -4.80 -7.03
C GLY A 60 1.81 -3.64 -6.03
N PRO A 61 0.71 -2.91 -5.81
CA PRO A 61 0.72 -1.84 -4.84
C PRO A 61 1.04 -2.33 -3.42
N PRO A 62 1.64 -1.48 -2.55
CA PRO A 62 2.07 -1.84 -1.20
C PRO A 62 0.90 -1.89 -0.18
N VAL A 63 -0.16 -2.58 -0.61
CA VAL A 63 -1.42 -2.90 0.08
C VAL A 63 -1.80 -4.36 -0.15
N ALA A 64 -0.79 -5.24 -0.27
CA ALA A 64 -0.94 -6.68 -0.28
C ALA A 64 -1.31 -7.25 1.12
N MET A 65 -1.44 -6.38 2.12
CA MET A 65 -1.86 -6.71 3.48
C MET A 65 -2.83 -5.67 4.05
N ALA A 66 -3.81 -6.15 4.82
CA ALA A 66 -4.69 -5.32 5.63
C ALA A 66 -4.98 -5.99 6.98
N THR A 67 -5.46 -5.20 7.95
CA THR A 67 -5.81 -5.69 9.28
C THR A 67 -7.27 -5.41 9.60
N THR A 68 -7.89 -6.31 10.37
CA THR A 68 -9.17 -6.04 11.04
C THR A 68 -9.10 -4.77 11.89
N PRO A 69 -10.19 -4.01 12.06
CA PRO A 69 -10.21 -2.78 12.87
C PRO A 69 -9.81 -2.99 14.34
N ASN A 70 -10.13 -4.16 14.91
CA ASN A 70 -9.70 -4.54 16.27
C ASN A 70 -8.24 -5.04 16.32
N GLY A 71 -7.56 -5.08 15.19
CA GLY A 71 -6.18 -5.50 15.03
C GLY A 71 -5.93 -6.99 15.23
N ARG A 72 -6.95 -7.83 15.47
CA ARG A 72 -6.75 -9.23 15.87
C ARG A 72 -6.29 -10.12 14.73
N TYR A 73 -6.68 -9.80 13.50
CA TYR A 73 -6.31 -10.54 12.31
C TYR A 73 -5.70 -9.65 11.24
N ALA A 74 -4.73 -10.19 10.52
CA ALA A 74 -4.24 -9.66 9.25
C ALA A 74 -4.63 -10.57 8.09
N PHE A 75 -4.75 -9.98 6.90
CA PHE A 75 -5.00 -10.65 5.64
C PHE A 75 -3.84 -10.38 4.71
N VAL A 76 -3.35 -11.41 4.02
CA VAL A 76 -2.23 -11.29 3.08
C VAL A 76 -2.57 -12.00 1.77
N VAL A 77 -2.37 -11.32 0.65
CA VAL A 77 -2.54 -11.91 -0.69
C VAL A 77 -1.21 -12.41 -1.25
N GLU A 78 -1.29 -13.54 -1.96
CA GLU A 78 -0.17 -14.13 -2.71
C GLU A 78 -0.28 -13.70 -4.17
N THR A 79 0.36 -12.59 -4.55
CA THR A 79 0.30 -12.08 -5.93
C THR A 79 1.04 -12.98 -6.91
N PHE A 80 2.23 -13.43 -6.52
CA PHE A 80 3.01 -14.46 -7.20
C PHE A 80 3.34 -15.59 -6.21
N GLU A 81 3.49 -16.80 -6.74
CA GLU A 81 4.05 -17.91 -5.97
C GLU A 81 5.55 -17.65 -5.72
N PRO A 82 6.11 -18.19 -4.62
CA PRO A 82 7.55 -18.13 -4.38
C PRO A 82 8.31 -18.78 -5.53
N ARG A 83 9.56 -18.37 -5.73
CA ARG A 83 10.45 -19.01 -6.69
C ARG A 83 10.53 -20.53 -6.43
N PRO A 84 10.44 -21.37 -7.48
CA PRO A 84 10.69 -22.80 -7.35
C PRO A 84 12.08 -23.07 -6.76
N ALA A 85 12.14 -23.92 -5.73
CA ALA A 85 13.36 -24.17 -4.95
C ALA A 85 14.54 -24.74 -5.78
N ASP A 86 14.24 -25.35 -6.93
CA ASP A 86 15.21 -25.92 -7.87
C ASP A 86 15.74 -24.92 -8.91
N LYS A 87 15.26 -23.67 -8.92
CA LYS A 87 15.61 -22.65 -9.90
C LYS A 87 16.28 -21.44 -9.28
N ALA A 88 17.51 -21.58 -8.79
CA ALA A 88 18.25 -20.49 -8.16
C ALA A 88 18.34 -19.21 -9.02
N ASP A 89 18.55 -19.38 -10.33
CA ASP A 89 18.72 -18.27 -11.29
C ASP A 89 17.41 -17.86 -12.01
N ALA A 90 16.25 -18.15 -11.41
CA ALA A 90 14.96 -17.79 -12.01
C ALA A 90 14.83 -16.28 -12.21
N LEU A 91 14.16 -15.91 -13.31
CA LEU A 91 13.72 -14.55 -13.57
C LEU A 91 12.35 -14.30 -12.94
N PHE A 92 12.09 -13.04 -12.60
CA PHE A 92 10.80 -12.57 -12.10
C PHE A 92 9.66 -12.91 -13.08
N SER A 93 9.90 -12.84 -14.39
CA SER A 93 8.92 -13.22 -15.43
C SER A 93 8.58 -14.72 -15.46
N GLU A 94 9.38 -15.57 -14.80
CA GLU A 94 9.14 -17.00 -14.69
C GLU A 94 8.33 -17.38 -13.44
N LEU A 95 8.10 -16.44 -12.52
CA LEU A 95 7.26 -16.68 -11.35
C LEU A 95 5.81 -16.90 -11.77
N ARG A 96 5.18 -17.89 -11.14
CA ARG A 96 3.78 -18.24 -11.40
C ARG A 96 2.88 -17.25 -10.66
N HIS A 97 1.73 -16.93 -11.24
CA HIS A 97 0.71 -16.16 -10.53
C HIS A 97 0.24 -16.92 -9.29
N GLY A 98 0.22 -16.24 -8.15
CA GLY A 98 -0.32 -16.79 -6.91
C GLY A 98 -1.85 -16.83 -6.93
N SER A 99 -2.44 -17.46 -5.92
CA SER A 99 -3.90 -17.69 -5.87
C SER A 99 -4.42 -17.86 -4.45
N ARG A 100 -3.78 -17.19 -3.49
CA ARG A 100 -4.10 -17.36 -2.06
C ARG A 100 -4.41 -16.04 -1.38
N LEU A 101 -5.38 -16.11 -0.49
CA LEU A 101 -5.64 -15.13 0.56
C LEU A 101 -5.45 -15.84 1.91
N GLN A 102 -4.57 -15.32 2.75
CA GLN A 102 -4.17 -15.92 4.02
C GLN A 102 -4.62 -15.06 5.19
N VAL A 103 -5.14 -15.68 6.25
CA VAL A 103 -5.56 -15.02 7.50
C VAL A 103 -4.54 -15.34 8.57
N VAL A 104 -3.96 -14.31 9.18
CA VAL A 104 -2.98 -14.41 10.26
C VAL A 104 -3.62 -13.94 11.57
N ASP A 105 -3.56 -14.77 12.61
CA ASP A 105 -3.95 -14.40 13.97
C ASP A 105 -2.80 -13.65 14.66
N LEU A 106 -3.12 -12.48 15.20
CA LEU A 106 -2.24 -11.54 15.90
C LEU A 106 -2.59 -11.40 17.38
N SER A 107 -3.33 -12.35 17.95
CA SER A 107 -3.68 -12.36 19.37
C SER A 107 -2.44 -12.50 20.28
N ASP A 108 -1.41 -13.22 19.82
CA ASP A 108 -0.06 -13.27 20.43
C ASP A 108 0.95 -12.73 19.42
N LEU A 109 1.37 -11.48 19.60
CA LEU A 109 2.29 -10.77 18.70
C LEU A 109 3.69 -11.40 18.66
N SER A 110 4.08 -12.16 19.68
CA SER A 110 5.36 -12.87 19.71
C SER A 110 5.33 -14.18 18.93
N ARG A 111 4.12 -14.71 18.66
CA ARG A 111 3.89 -15.98 17.96
C ARG A 111 2.70 -15.89 16.99
N PRO A 112 2.74 -14.97 16.00
CA PRO A 112 1.70 -14.85 14.99
C PRO A 112 1.58 -16.14 14.16
N ARG A 113 0.37 -16.47 13.69
CA ARG A 113 0.10 -17.73 12.99
C ARG A 113 -0.90 -17.57 11.87
N VAL A 114 -0.64 -18.21 10.73
CA VAL A 114 -1.65 -18.42 9.69
C VAL A 114 -2.72 -19.38 10.23
N VAL A 115 -3.97 -18.93 10.28
CA VAL A 115 -5.12 -19.70 10.80
C VAL A 115 -6.09 -20.14 9.71
N GLN A 116 -6.00 -19.54 8.52
CA GLN A 116 -6.78 -19.94 7.35
C GLN A 116 -6.06 -19.54 6.07
N THR A 117 -6.19 -20.36 5.03
CA THR A 117 -5.83 -20.02 3.65
C THR A 117 -7.03 -20.30 2.75
N VAL A 118 -7.42 -19.33 1.94
CA VAL A 118 -8.52 -19.40 0.97
C VAL A 118 -7.95 -19.27 -0.43
N GLN A 119 -8.50 -20.04 -1.37
CA GLN A 119 -8.15 -19.93 -2.79
C GLN A 119 -8.86 -18.73 -3.42
N THR A 120 -8.13 -17.97 -4.23
CA THR A 120 -8.65 -16.89 -5.08
C THR A 120 -8.43 -17.25 -6.55
N PRO A 121 -9.10 -16.58 -7.50
CA PRO A 121 -8.59 -16.51 -8.86
C PRO A 121 -7.15 -16.00 -8.88
N ALA A 122 -6.44 -16.30 -9.97
CA ALA A 122 -5.01 -16.03 -10.08
C ALA A 122 -4.67 -14.53 -9.95
N ARG A 123 -3.50 -14.24 -9.37
CA ARG A 123 -2.90 -12.91 -9.21
C ARG A 123 -3.78 -11.91 -8.43
N PRO A 124 -4.21 -12.23 -7.20
CA PRO A 124 -4.72 -11.20 -6.27
C PRO A 124 -3.61 -10.20 -5.99
N GLN A 125 -3.90 -8.90 -5.96
CA GLN A 125 -2.86 -7.87 -5.85
C GLN A 125 -2.99 -6.99 -4.62
N THR A 126 -4.22 -6.71 -4.17
CA THR A 126 -4.47 -5.85 -3.02
C THR A 126 -5.59 -6.42 -2.16
N VAL A 127 -5.56 -6.11 -0.86
CA VAL A 127 -6.59 -6.52 0.10
C VAL A 127 -6.97 -5.36 1.02
N GLY A 128 -8.27 -5.21 1.28
CA GLY A 128 -8.82 -4.21 2.20
C GLY A 128 -9.85 -4.82 3.13
N VAL A 129 -10.09 -4.18 4.28
CA VAL A 129 -11.08 -4.62 5.27
C VAL A 129 -12.04 -3.47 5.57
N SER A 130 -13.34 -3.76 5.64
CA SER A 130 -14.37 -2.77 5.98
C SER A 130 -14.18 -2.23 7.39
N ALA A 131 -14.68 -1.02 7.64
CA ALA A 131 -14.52 -0.33 8.92
C ALA A 131 -15.16 -1.06 10.11
N ASP A 132 -16.17 -1.89 9.87
CA ASP A 132 -16.80 -2.78 10.86
C ASP A 132 -16.10 -4.14 11.00
N GLY A 133 -15.13 -4.44 10.12
CA GLY A 133 -14.40 -5.70 10.08
C GLY A 133 -15.15 -6.88 9.47
N ALA A 134 -16.35 -6.67 8.91
CA ALA A 134 -17.23 -7.75 8.46
C ALA A 134 -16.99 -8.17 6.99
N LEU A 135 -16.33 -7.35 6.18
CA LEU A 135 -16.05 -7.63 4.77
C LEU A 135 -14.57 -7.43 4.46
N VAL A 136 -14.07 -8.32 3.59
CA VAL A 136 -12.73 -8.23 3.00
C VAL A 136 -12.88 -8.08 1.50
N ALA A 137 -12.22 -7.08 0.93
CA ALA A 137 -12.15 -6.85 -0.51
C ALA A 137 -10.80 -7.29 -1.04
N VAL A 138 -10.76 -7.96 -2.19
CA VAL A 138 -9.53 -8.33 -2.89
C VAL A 138 -9.62 -7.89 -4.35
N ALA A 139 -8.74 -6.99 -4.77
CA ALA A 139 -8.61 -6.65 -6.18
C ALA A 139 -7.69 -7.67 -6.88
N LEU A 140 -8.04 -8.03 -8.11
CA LEU A 140 -7.32 -9.01 -8.92
C LEU A 140 -6.70 -8.31 -10.14
N HIS A 141 -5.44 -8.65 -10.45
CA HIS A 141 -4.72 -8.01 -11.55
C HIS A 141 -5.22 -8.48 -12.92
N ALA A 142 -5.25 -7.57 -13.90
CA ALA A 142 -5.83 -7.82 -15.23
C ALA A 142 -5.14 -8.94 -16.03
N THR A 143 -3.87 -9.25 -15.77
CA THR A 143 -3.15 -10.38 -16.39
C THR A 143 -3.42 -11.72 -15.72
N GLY A 144 -4.19 -11.76 -14.63
CA GLY A 144 -4.65 -12.96 -13.93
C GLY A 144 -6.17 -13.12 -13.98
N GLY A 145 -6.77 -13.45 -12.85
CA GLY A 145 -8.23 -13.55 -12.71
C GLY A 145 -8.96 -12.22 -12.94
N GLY A 146 -8.26 -11.10 -12.74
CA GLY A 146 -8.78 -9.74 -12.90
C GLY A 146 -9.21 -9.39 -14.32
N ALA A 147 -8.76 -10.13 -15.34
CA ALA A 147 -9.24 -9.97 -16.72
C ALA A 147 -10.77 -10.09 -16.83
N ARG A 148 -11.38 -10.89 -15.94
CA ARG A 148 -12.82 -11.19 -15.92
C ARG A 148 -13.50 -10.85 -14.59
N LEU A 149 -12.80 -11.03 -13.48
CA LEU A 149 -13.32 -10.83 -12.12
C LEU A 149 -12.39 -9.83 -11.42
N PRO A 150 -12.60 -8.52 -11.54
CA PRO A 150 -11.64 -7.52 -11.05
C PRO A 150 -11.63 -7.41 -9.51
N LEU A 151 -12.70 -7.85 -8.85
CA LEU A 151 -12.91 -7.67 -7.41
C LEU A 151 -13.61 -8.88 -6.80
N LEU A 152 -13.13 -9.31 -5.63
CA LEU A 152 -13.84 -10.22 -4.74
C LEU A 152 -14.23 -9.50 -3.46
N LEU A 153 -15.40 -9.86 -2.93
CA LEU A 153 -15.84 -9.52 -1.57
C LEU A 153 -16.06 -10.82 -0.78
N LEU A 154 -15.46 -10.91 0.41
CA LEU A 154 -15.55 -12.06 1.29
C LEU A 154 -16.10 -11.61 2.66
N PRO A 155 -17.21 -12.20 3.16
CA PRO A 155 -17.61 -12.02 4.54
C PRO A 155 -16.53 -12.52 5.49
N PHE A 156 -16.34 -11.85 6.62
CA PHE A 156 -15.42 -12.25 7.66
C PHE A 156 -16.08 -12.20 9.04
N ALA A 157 -16.00 -13.32 9.75
CA ALA A 157 -16.52 -13.42 11.11
C ALA A 157 -15.71 -14.45 11.91
N ASN A 158 -15.49 -14.17 13.20
CA ASN A 158 -14.87 -15.11 14.14
C ASN A 158 -13.54 -15.71 13.65
N GLY A 159 -12.70 -14.90 13.01
CA GLY A 159 -11.40 -15.34 12.52
C GLY A 159 -11.45 -16.16 11.22
N ARG A 160 -12.60 -16.23 10.55
CA ARG A 160 -12.77 -17.01 9.31
C ARG A 160 -13.40 -16.18 8.19
N LEU A 161 -12.81 -16.30 7.01
CA LEU A 161 -13.37 -15.87 5.74
C LEU A 161 -14.48 -16.84 5.30
N GLY A 162 -15.61 -16.26 4.90
CA GLY A 162 -16.72 -16.93 4.24
C GLY A 162 -16.49 -17.11 2.73
N PRO A 163 -17.52 -17.56 2.00
CA PRO A 163 -17.42 -17.77 0.55
C PRO A 163 -17.20 -16.44 -0.18
N ALA A 164 -16.30 -16.47 -1.17
CA ALA A 164 -16.04 -15.31 -2.01
C ALA A 164 -17.21 -15.02 -2.95
N GLN A 165 -17.54 -13.75 -3.06
CA GLN A 165 -18.53 -13.22 -4.00
C GLN A 165 -17.82 -12.28 -4.97
N ALA A 166 -18.20 -12.34 -6.25
CA ALA A 166 -17.66 -11.47 -7.29
C ALA A 166 -18.82 -10.68 -7.91
N PRO A 167 -19.35 -9.67 -7.21
CA PRO A 167 -20.41 -8.83 -7.77
C PRO A 167 -19.92 -8.12 -9.03
N GLU A 168 -20.84 -7.80 -9.94
CA GLU A 168 -20.53 -6.95 -11.09
C GLU A 168 -19.99 -5.60 -10.60
N VAL A 169 -18.88 -5.16 -11.17
CA VAL A 169 -18.29 -3.86 -10.88
C VAL A 169 -18.82 -2.85 -11.90
N PRO A 170 -19.66 -1.88 -11.51
CA PRO A 170 -20.24 -0.94 -12.45
C PRO A 170 -19.19 -0.13 -13.19
N ARG A 171 -19.39 0.07 -14.50
CA ARG A 171 -18.55 0.88 -15.40
C ARG A 171 -17.13 0.34 -15.64
N TRP A 172 -16.74 -0.76 -15.01
CA TRP A 172 -15.51 -1.47 -15.34
C TRP A 172 -15.67 -2.26 -16.64
N ARG A 173 -14.60 -2.38 -17.43
CA ARG A 173 -14.59 -3.18 -18.66
C ARG A 173 -13.57 -4.30 -18.56
N ALA A 174 -13.90 -5.45 -19.15
CA ALA A 174 -13.02 -6.62 -19.19
C ALA A 174 -11.61 -6.26 -19.69
N GLY A 175 -10.60 -6.70 -18.94
CA GLY A 175 -9.18 -6.41 -19.20
C GLY A 175 -8.65 -5.10 -18.61
N GLU A 176 -9.49 -4.20 -18.09
CA GLU A 176 -9.01 -3.02 -17.36
C GLU A 176 -8.43 -3.42 -16.00
N ASN A 177 -7.30 -2.83 -15.60
CA ASN A 177 -6.67 -3.09 -14.32
C ASN A 177 -7.33 -2.27 -13.21
N LEU A 178 -8.21 -2.92 -12.43
CA LEU A 178 -8.65 -2.42 -11.14
C LEU A 178 -7.54 -2.68 -10.12
N ILE A 179 -6.64 -1.72 -9.97
CA ILE A 179 -5.39 -1.91 -9.23
C ILE A 179 -5.60 -1.91 -7.71
N HIS A 180 -6.57 -1.14 -7.22
CA HIS A 180 -6.83 -1.01 -5.79
C HIS A 180 -8.31 -0.78 -5.49
N ALA A 181 -8.77 -1.34 -4.35
CA ALA A 181 -10.09 -1.11 -3.80
C ALA A 181 -10.00 -0.80 -2.29
N GLU A 182 -10.45 0.39 -1.87
CA GLU A 182 -10.34 0.89 -0.50
C GLU A 182 -11.74 1.10 0.09
N PHE A 183 -11.98 0.60 1.30
CA PHE A 183 -13.24 0.85 2.01
C PHE A 183 -13.28 2.26 2.59
N HIS A 184 -14.44 2.91 2.46
CA HIS A 184 -14.70 4.18 3.13
C HIS A 184 -14.69 3.98 4.66
N PRO A 185 -14.11 4.91 5.46
CA PRO A 185 -13.88 4.69 6.89
C PRO A 185 -15.15 4.62 7.74
N THR A 186 -16.28 5.13 7.23
CA THR A 186 -17.53 5.24 8.00
C THR A 186 -18.80 4.87 7.23
N GLN A 187 -18.70 4.54 5.94
CA GLN A 187 -19.87 4.29 5.07
C GLN A 187 -19.68 2.96 4.35
N PRO A 188 -20.76 2.26 3.95
CA PRO A 188 -20.69 1.05 3.14
C PRO A 188 -20.38 1.41 1.68
N VAL A 189 -19.22 2.04 1.46
CA VAL A 189 -18.74 2.52 0.16
C VAL A 189 -17.36 1.93 -0.08
N LEU A 190 -17.09 1.57 -1.33
CA LEU A 190 -15.79 1.16 -1.82
C LEU A 190 -15.32 2.16 -2.89
N ALA A 191 -14.12 2.69 -2.73
CA ALA A 191 -13.42 3.39 -3.81
C ALA A 191 -12.68 2.37 -4.68
N LEU A 192 -12.68 2.62 -5.99
CA LEU A 192 -12.16 1.72 -7.01
C LEU A 192 -11.18 2.49 -7.89
N VAL A 193 -9.90 2.10 -7.87
CA VAL A 193 -8.84 2.73 -8.68
C VAL A 193 -8.66 1.94 -9.97
N ASN A 194 -9.04 2.52 -11.09
CA ASN A 194 -8.82 1.97 -12.42
C ASN A 194 -7.54 2.58 -13.01
N GLU A 195 -6.45 1.82 -12.94
CA GLU A 195 -5.14 2.28 -13.39
C GLU A 195 -5.12 2.50 -14.90
N THR A 196 -5.70 1.57 -15.67
CA THR A 196 -5.72 1.60 -17.14
C THR A 196 -6.32 2.89 -17.69
N ARG A 197 -7.31 3.46 -16.98
CA ARG A 197 -8.00 4.68 -17.40
C ARG A 197 -7.58 5.93 -16.64
N GLY A 198 -6.75 5.82 -15.61
CA GLY A 198 -6.42 6.94 -14.74
C GLY A 198 -7.65 7.50 -14.02
N GLU A 199 -8.54 6.62 -13.56
CA GLU A 199 -9.86 6.99 -13.05
C GLU A 199 -10.10 6.40 -11.64
N VAL A 200 -10.88 7.12 -10.83
CA VAL A 200 -11.41 6.62 -9.55
C VAL A 200 -12.92 6.63 -9.59
N GLY A 201 -13.52 5.46 -9.33
CA GLY A 201 -14.96 5.29 -9.14
C GLY A 201 -15.30 5.02 -7.68
N PHE A 202 -16.56 5.25 -7.31
CA PHE A 202 -17.07 4.90 -5.99
C PHE A 202 -18.36 4.10 -6.14
N VAL A 203 -18.52 3.08 -5.30
CA VAL A 203 -19.69 2.22 -5.29
C VAL A 203 -20.23 2.06 -3.87
N ARG A 204 -21.55 2.00 -3.73
CA ARG A 204 -22.20 1.55 -2.49
C ARG A 204 -22.31 0.04 -2.49
N ILE A 205 -22.05 -0.55 -1.33
CA ILE A 205 -22.20 -1.96 -1.08
C ILE A 205 -23.59 -2.18 -0.49
N GLY A 206 -24.41 -2.95 -1.21
CA GLY A 206 -25.77 -3.30 -0.81
C GLY A 206 -26.03 -4.79 -0.93
N GLY A 207 -27.32 -5.16 -0.92
CA GLY A 207 -27.76 -6.55 -0.99
C GLY A 207 -27.75 -7.25 0.37
N SER A 208 -27.60 -8.57 0.34
CA SER A 208 -27.55 -9.42 1.54
C SER A 208 -26.16 -10.02 1.72
N ALA A 209 -25.85 -10.57 2.89
CA ALA A 209 -24.58 -11.26 3.12
C ALA A 209 -24.32 -12.44 2.15
N ALA A 210 -25.38 -13.03 1.58
CA ALA A 210 -25.28 -14.12 0.61
C ALA A 210 -25.23 -13.66 -0.85
N ALA A 211 -25.58 -12.40 -1.12
CA ALA A 211 -25.64 -11.81 -2.45
C ALA A 211 -25.41 -10.30 -2.35
N LEU A 212 -24.14 -9.92 -2.33
CA LEU A 212 -23.69 -8.54 -2.33
C LEU A 212 -23.89 -7.93 -3.72
N VAL A 213 -24.26 -6.66 -3.75
CA VAL A 213 -24.42 -5.87 -4.98
C VAL A 213 -23.63 -4.58 -4.85
N LEU A 214 -23.06 -4.13 -5.97
CA LEU A 214 -22.36 -2.85 -6.07
C LEU A 214 -23.16 -1.89 -6.94
N GLU A 215 -23.52 -0.74 -6.37
CA GLU A 215 -24.25 0.31 -7.08
C GLU A 215 -23.35 1.54 -7.26
N PRO A 216 -23.33 2.20 -8.42
CA PRO A 216 -22.59 3.43 -8.60
C PRO A 216 -22.96 4.48 -7.54
N TRP A 217 -21.96 5.07 -6.90
CA TRP A 217 -22.13 6.22 -6.02
C TRP A 217 -21.50 7.43 -6.69
N GLY A 218 -22.32 8.20 -7.40
CA GLY A 218 -21.89 9.41 -8.09
C GLY A 218 -21.15 9.18 -9.41
N ASN A 219 -20.38 10.18 -9.83
CA ASN A 219 -19.55 10.14 -11.04
C ASN A 219 -18.19 9.45 -10.79
N VAL A 220 -17.58 9.00 -11.89
CA VAL A 220 -16.16 8.68 -11.93
C VAL A 220 -15.36 9.98 -11.99
N VAL A 221 -14.19 10.01 -11.35
CA VAL A 221 -13.28 11.16 -11.36
C VAL A 221 -12.03 10.78 -12.13
N GLN A 222 -11.71 11.54 -13.18
CA GLN A 222 -10.42 11.46 -13.85
C GLN A 222 -9.34 12.00 -12.91
N VAL A 223 -8.33 11.18 -12.63
CA VAL A 223 -7.17 11.54 -11.82
C VAL A 223 -5.95 11.69 -12.73
N GLU A 224 -4.79 11.22 -12.30
CA GLU A 224 -3.52 11.31 -13.02
C GLU A 224 -3.16 9.96 -13.69
N LYS A 225 -2.07 9.96 -14.46
CA LYS A 225 -1.54 8.78 -15.14
C LYS A 225 -0.96 7.76 -14.14
N ALA A 226 -1.28 6.48 -14.33
CA ALA A 226 -0.84 5.38 -13.46
C ALA A 226 -1.14 5.66 -11.97
N PRO A 227 -2.43 5.87 -11.60
CA PRO A 227 -2.81 5.96 -10.20
C PRO A 227 -2.59 4.61 -9.51
N TYR A 228 -2.12 4.62 -8.28
CA TYR A 228 -1.59 3.40 -7.65
C TYR A 228 -2.34 3.01 -6.38
N MET A 229 -2.24 3.84 -5.34
CA MET A 229 -2.92 3.70 -4.07
C MET A 229 -3.95 4.80 -3.87
N LEU A 230 -4.98 4.48 -3.07
CA LEU A 230 -5.98 5.44 -2.62
C LEU A 230 -6.12 5.29 -1.11
N ARG A 231 -6.21 6.39 -0.38
CA ARG A 231 -6.55 6.41 1.05
C ARG A 231 -7.62 7.45 1.31
N PHE A 232 -8.63 7.12 2.09
CA PHE A 232 -9.59 8.11 2.57
C PHE A 232 -9.00 8.93 3.72
N THR A 233 -9.38 10.20 3.78
CA THR A 233 -9.19 11.00 5.01
C THR A 233 -9.93 10.35 6.18
N PRO A 234 -9.48 10.55 7.44
CA PRO A 234 -10.13 9.96 8.60
C PRO A 234 -11.64 10.28 8.72
N ASP A 235 -12.06 11.45 8.24
CA ASP A 235 -13.46 11.88 8.19
C ASP A 235 -14.24 11.36 6.97
N GLY A 236 -13.57 10.68 6.04
CA GLY A 236 -14.13 10.12 4.80
C GLY A 236 -14.52 11.15 3.75
N ARG A 237 -14.27 12.45 3.94
CA ARG A 237 -14.72 13.48 2.99
C ARG A 237 -13.85 13.59 1.74
N HIS A 238 -12.62 13.10 1.80
CA HIS A 238 -11.70 13.12 0.66
C HIS A 238 -11.06 11.75 0.45
N ALA A 239 -10.81 11.44 -0.83
CA ALA A 239 -9.95 10.35 -1.25
C ALA A 239 -8.66 10.93 -1.81
N ILE A 240 -7.53 10.52 -1.24
CA ILE A 240 -6.19 10.92 -1.66
C ILE A 240 -5.60 9.80 -2.50
N VAL A 241 -5.02 10.14 -3.66
CA VAL A 241 -4.54 9.16 -4.64
C VAL A 241 -3.16 9.58 -5.12
N ASN A 242 -2.18 8.68 -5.07
CA ASN A 242 -0.86 8.91 -5.67
C ASN A 242 -0.84 8.42 -7.12
N ALA A 243 0.07 8.99 -7.90
CA ALA A 243 0.25 8.70 -9.30
C ALA A 243 1.73 8.63 -9.67
N LEU A 244 2.07 7.52 -10.34
CA LEU A 244 3.43 7.14 -10.65
C LEU A 244 3.93 7.70 -11.99
N TYR A 245 3.00 8.02 -12.90
CA TYR A 245 3.28 8.41 -14.29
C TYR A 245 4.04 7.35 -15.12
N TRP A 246 4.03 6.10 -14.67
CA TRP A 246 4.51 4.94 -15.43
C TRP A 246 3.69 4.69 -16.69
N GLY A 247 4.26 3.96 -17.65
CA GLY A 247 3.56 3.55 -18.86
C GLY A 247 4.50 3.25 -20.02
N ALA A 248 3.94 2.75 -21.12
CA ALA A 248 4.70 2.31 -22.30
C ALA A 248 5.48 3.45 -23.00
N ASP A 249 5.13 4.70 -22.74
CA ASP A 249 5.81 5.92 -23.17
C ASP A 249 7.01 6.32 -22.29
N VAL A 250 7.24 5.60 -21.19
CA VAL A 250 8.38 5.79 -20.28
C VAL A 250 9.44 4.73 -20.56
N GLN A 251 10.72 5.11 -20.58
CA GLN A 251 11.82 4.15 -20.79
C GLN A 251 11.76 3.03 -19.73
N GLY A 252 11.78 1.78 -20.20
CA GLY A 252 11.65 0.61 -19.33
C GLY A 252 10.33 0.56 -18.55
N ASN A 253 9.27 1.20 -19.07
CA ASN A 253 7.93 1.34 -18.48
C ASN A 253 7.85 2.18 -17.18
N TRP A 254 8.94 2.25 -16.40
CA TRP A 254 9.02 3.02 -15.14
C TRP A 254 10.41 3.61 -14.82
N ASN A 255 11.49 3.13 -15.44
CA ASN A 255 12.87 3.51 -15.05
C ASN A 255 13.13 5.02 -15.13
N GLU A 256 12.62 5.67 -16.17
CA GLU A 256 12.74 7.13 -16.36
C GLU A 256 11.43 7.86 -16.10
N ALA A 257 10.61 7.34 -15.19
CA ALA A 257 9.41 8.04 -14.76
C ALA A 257 9.76 9.48 -14.33
N PRO A 258 8.90 10.46 -14.66
CA PRO A 258 9.05 11.81 -14.14
C PRO A 258 8.72 11.85 -12.64
N ARG A 259 8.80 13.04 -12.04
CA ARG A 259 8.25 13.25 -10.70
C ARG A 259 6.76 12.90 -10.67
N GLY A 260 6.35 12.21 -9.62
CA GLY A 260 4.97 11.79 -9.45
C GLY A 260 4.08 12.89 -8.87
N GLY A 261 2.89 12.48 -8.47
CA GLY A 261 1.92 13.40 -7.87
C GLY A 261 0.97 12.73 -6.90
N VAL A 262 0.32 13.56 -6.11
CA VAL A 262 -0.82 13.20 -5.26
C VAL A 262 -1.97 14.12 -5.59
N VAL A 263 -3.17 13.55 -5.72
CA VAL A 263 -4.40 14.31 -5.92
C VAL A 263 -5.37 14.09 -4.77
N SER A 264 -6.20 15.09 -4.52
CA SER A 264 -7.28 15.05 -3.54
C SER A 264 -8.61 15.13 -4.26
N VAL A 265 -9.46 14.13 -4.04
CA VAL A 265 -10.83 14.05 -4.57
C VAL A 265 -11.80 14.27 -3.41
N ARG A 266 -12.51 15.39 -3.43
CA ARG A 266 -13.59 15.67 -2.48
C ARG A 266 -14.84 14.88 -2.87
N LEU A 267 -15.38 14.12 -1.92
CA LEU A 267 -16.58 13.34 -2.12
C LEU A 267 -17.83 14.18 -1.91
N ALA A 268 -18.87 13.90 -2.71
CA ALA A 268 -20.15 14.62 -2.65
C ALA A 268 -19.96 16.15 -2.57
N ALA A 269 -19.02 16.68 -3.35
CA ALA A 269 -18.67 18.09 -3.38
C ALA A 269 -19.86 18.98 -3.74
N ARG A 270 -20.79 18.44 -4.53
CA ARG A 270 -22.12 18.99 -4.80
C ARG A 270 -23.11 17.89 -5.13
N GLN A 271 -24.37 18.24 -5.26
CA GLN A 271 -25.41 17.35 -5.78
C GLN A 271 -25.55 17.52 -7.31
N GLY A 272 -25.79 16.41 -8.00
CA GLY A 272 -26.13 16.35 -9.42
C GLY A 272 -27.59 16.69 -9.67
N ALA A 273 -27.95 16.90 -10.94
CA ALA A 273 -29.33 17.19 -11.35
C ALA A 273 -30.29 16.00 -11.10
N ASP A 274 -29.75 14.78 -11.12
CA ASP A 274 -30.43 13.52 -10.81
C ASP A 274 -30.44 13.21 -9.30
N GLY A 275 -29.93 14.11 -8.46
CA GLY A 275 -29.82 13.93 -7.01
C GLY A 275 -28.62 13.10 -6.56
N ALA A 276 -27.84 12.51 -7.47
CA ALA A 276 -26.63 11.76 -7.14
C ALA A 276 -25.51 12.70 -6.66
N PRO A 277 -24.61 12.24 -5.76
CA PRO A 277 -23.45 13.05 -5.39
C PRO A 277 -22.51 13.22 -6.59
N VAL A 278 -21.87 14.39 -6.65
CA VAL A 278 -20.78 14.64 -7.60
C VAL A 278 -19.49 14.81 -6.83
N HIS A 279 -18.53 13.94 -7.13
CA HIS A 279 -17.17 13.96 -6.61
C HIS A 279 -16.30 14.86 -7.51
N ALA A 280 -15.37 15.59 -6.90
CA ALA A 280 -14.53 16.56 -7.61
C ALA A 280 -13.07 16.40 -7.20
N LEU A 281 -12.17 16.40 -8.18
CA LEU A 281 -10.75 16.59 -7.91
C LEU A 281 -10.53 18.07 -7.54
N VAL A 282 -10.09 18.31 -6.30
CA VAL A 282 -10.00 19.65 -5.71
C VAL A 282 -8.58 20.14 -5.49
N SER A 283 -7.58 19.24 -5.49
CA SER A 283 -6.19 19.62 -5.30
C SER A 283 -5.23 18.62 -5.92
N ARG A 284 -4.01 19.11 -6.22
CA ARG A 284 -2.87 18.34 -6.75
C ARG A 284 -1.59 18.85 -6.12
N ALA A 285 -0.65 17.95 -5.84
CA ALA A 285 0.71 18.30 -5.44
C ALA A 285 1.70 17.36 -6.12
N THR A 286 2.85 17.88 -6.55
CA THR A 286 3.96 17.09 -7.08
C THR A 286 4.75 16.43 -5.94
N THR A 287 5.28 15.23 -6.16
CA THR A 287 6.11 14.47 -5.20
C THR A 287 7.50 14.18 -5.76
N GLY A 288 8.29 13.34 -5.09
CA GLY A 288 9.45 12.67 -5.69
C GLY A 288 9.09 11.73 -6.84
N VAL A 289 10.08 11.03 -7.40
CA VAL A 289 9.88 10.12 -8.54
C VAL A 289 9.31 8.78 -8.07
N SER A 290 8.28 8.31 -8.78
CA SER A 290 7.57 7.05 -8.48
C SER A 290 7.11 6.96 -7.01
N PRO A 291 6.16 7.82 -6.58
CA PRO A 291 5.58 7.76 -5.25
C PRO A 291 4.70 6.51 -5.10
N GLU A 292 5.22 5.38 -4.65
CA GLU A 292 4.42 4.16 -4.50
C GLU A 292 3.61 4.12 -3.21
N GLY A 293 4.24 4.43 -2.08
CA GLY A 293 3.56 4.44 -0.80
C GLY A 293 2.69 5.67 -0.62
N LEU A 294 1.57 5.52 0.08
CA LEU A 294 0.67 6.62 0.43
C LEU A 294 0.10 6.43 1.84
N ALA A 295 0.38 7.39 2.73
CA ALA A 295 -0.10 7.40 4.11
C ALA A 295 -0.77 8.72 4.45
N ILE A 296 -1.85 8.66 5.24
CA ILE A 296 -2.50 9.83 5.85
C ILE A 296 -2.38 9.70 7.36
N SER A 297 -2.03 10.79 8.04
CA SER A 297 -1.94 10.80 9.50
C SER A 297 -3.32 10.65 10.16
N PRO A 298 -3.45 10.03 11.34
CA PRO A 298 -4.74 9.85 12.02
C PRO A 298 -5.53 11.14 12.30
N ASP A 299 -4.86 12.26 12.51
CA ASP A 299 -5.46 13.60 12.65
C ASP A 299 -5.86 14.24 11.30
N GLY A 300 -5.52 13.60 10.17
CA GLY A 300 -5.89 14.03 8.82
C GLY A 300 -5.17 15.28 8.32
N LEU A 301 -4.06 15.66 8.96
CA LEU A 301 -3.31 16.89 8.63
C LEU A 301 -2.10 16.65 7.72
N TRP A 302 -1.64 15.41 7.60
CA TRP A 302 -0.43 15.07 6.86
C TRP A 302 -0.68 13.94 5.88
N VAL A 303 -0.08 14.08 4.70
CA VAL A 303 0.04 13.02 3.70
C VAL A 303 1.53 12.78 3.47
N ALA A 304 1.94 11.52 3.45
CA ALA A 304 3.30 11.13 3.12
C ALA A 304 3.31 10.14 1.95
N THR A 305 4.24 10.30 1.02
CA THR A 305 4.54 9.31 -0.02
C THR A 305 5.98 8.85 0.07
N THR A 306 6.21 7.55 -0.13
CA THR A 306 7.56 7.00 -0.29
C THR A 306 7.87 6.96 -1.78
N ASN A 307 9.01 7.55 -2.15
CA ASN A 307 9.38 7.76 -3.54
C ASN A 307 10.64 6.94 -3.83
N LEU A 308 10.60 6.16 -4.90
CA LEU A 308 11.68 5.25 -5.24
C LEU A 308 12.96 5.97 -5.66
N GLU A 309 12.82 7.13 -6.30
CA GLU A 309 13.94 7.96 -6.81
C GLU A 309 14.95 7.19 -7.68
N ARG A 310 14.55 6.08 -8.32
CA ARG A 310 15.45 5.18 -9.07
C ARG A 310 16.49 4.43 -8.25
N SER A 311 16.35 4.40 -6.92
CA SER A 311 17.20 3.61 -6.03
C SER A 311 17.25 2.11 -6.37
N PHE A 312 16.25 1.61 -7.11
CA PHE A 312 16.13 0.24 -7.55
C PHE A 312 16.92 -0.12 -8.81
N LEU A 313 17.52 0.84 -9.51
CA LEU A 313 18.33 0.53 -10.68
C LEU A 313 19.57 -0.31 -10.30
N PRO A 314 20.10 -1.13 -11.22
CA PRO A 314 21.40 -1.78 -11.02
C PRO A 314 22.51 -0.78 -10.66
N ASP A 315 23.48 -1.18 -9.85
CA ASP A 315 24.59 -0.32 -9.39
C ASP A 315 25.46 0.24 -10.53
N ASP A 316 25.51 -0.46 -11.67
CA ASP A 316 26.24 -0.07 -12.87
C ASP A 316 25.40 0.80 -13.84
N ASP A 317 24.14 1.07 -13.53
CA ASP A 317 23.29 1.96 -14.32
C ASP A 317 23.62 3.43 -14.01
N PRO A 318 24.00 4.26 -15.00
CA PRO A 318 24.40 5.65 -14.78
C PRO A 318 23.27 6.55 -14.27
N ARG A 319 22.02 6.09 -14.26
CA ARG A 319 20.84 6.83 -13.79
C ARG A 319 20.52 6.58 -12.31
N GLN A 320 21.24 5.65 -11.66
CA GLN A 320 21.10 5.33 -10.25
C GLN A 320 21.39 6.58 -9.38
N THR A 321 20.50 6.87 -8.43
CA THR A 321 20.58 8.07 -7.58
C THR A 321 21.21 7.82 -6.21
N PHE A 322 21.37 6.55 -5.80
CA PHE A 322 21.92 6.15 -4.49
C PHE A 322 21.19 6.78 -3.29
N PHE A 323 19.93 7.19 -3.46
CA PHE A 323 19.04 7.60 -2.38
C PHE A 323 17.58 7.32 -2.77
N SER A 324 16.70 7.30 -1.77
CA SER A 324 15.24 7.40 -1.93
C SER A 324 14.73 8.61 -1.17
N SER A 325 13.44 8.94 -1.30
CA SER A 325 12.87 10.08 -0.57
C SER A 325 11.49 9.81 0.01
N VAL A 326 11.10 10.61 1.00
CA VAL A 326 9.71 10.70 1.49
C VAL A 326 9.21 12.11 1.21
N THR A 327 8.14 12.26 0.42
CA THR A 327 7.48 13.57 0.28
C THR A 327 6.48 13.75 1.42
N LEU A 328 6.59 14.86 2.15
CA LEU A 328 5.58 15.29 3.13
C LEU A 328 4.71 16.40 2.53
N LEU A 329 3.39 16.23 2.63
CA LEU A 329 2.39 17.24 2.27
C LEU A 329 1.54 17.58 3.49
N ARG A 330 1.18 18.84 3.64
CA ARG A 330 0.09 19.28 4.52
C ARG A 330 -1.24 19.10 3.79
N LEU A 331 -2.24 18.58 4.50
CA LEU A 331 -3.61 18.45 4.03
C LEU A 331 -4.51 19.39 4.85
N ASP A 332 -5.24 20.26 4.16
CA ASP A 332 -6.42 20.89 4.72
C ASP A 332 -7.59 19.91 4.60
N ILE A 333 -7.98 19.30 5.71
CA ILE A 333 -9.04 18.29 5.75
C ILE A 333 -10.44 18.85 5.40
N GLN A 334 -10.64 20.17 5.50
CA GLN A 334 -11.93 20.79 5.16
C GLN A 334 -12.06 21.01 3.66
N THR A 335 -11.02 21.57 3.04
CA THR A 335 -11.05 21.92 1.61
C THR A 335 -10.55 20.78 0.73
N GLY A 336 -9.65 19.95 1.25
CA GLY A 336 -8.90 18.95 0.50
C GLY A 336 -7.62 19.51 -0.13
N ALA A 337 -7.24 20.75 0.18
CA ALA A 337 -6.04 21.37 -0.37
C ALA A 337 -4.78 20.64 0.11
N LEU A 338 -3.90 20.32 -0.84
CA LEU A 338 -2.60 19.72 -0.61
C LEU A 338 -1.52 20.80 -0.78
N THR A 339 -0.65 20.95 0.22
CA THR A 339 0.52 21.84 0.13
C THR A 339 1.77 21.04 0.38
N ARG A 340 2.71 21.04 -0.58
CA ARG A 340 3.99 20.35 -0.39
C ARG A 340 4.83 21.06 0.66
N VAL A 341 5.36 20.27 1.59
CA VAL A 341 6.35 20.73 2.57
C VAL A 341 7.74 20.54 1.98
N ALA A 342 8.19 19.28 1.81
CA ALA A 342 9.50 18.95 1.28
C ALA A 342 9.56 17.48 0.81
N ASP A 343 10.62 17.14 0.09
CA ASP A 343 11.05 15.75 -0.09
C ASP A 343 12.26 15.52 0.82
N HIS A 344 12.21 14.46 1.61
CA HIS A 344 13.22 14.12 2.60
C HIS A 344 14.02 12.91 2.09
N ALA A 345 15.21 13.17 1.54
CA ALA A 345 16.08 12.13 1.02
C ALA A 345 16.73 11.29 2.14
N TYR A 346 16.98 10.01 1.86
CA TYR A 346 17.71 9.10 2.74
C TYR A 346 18.26 7.89 1.98
N ASP A 347 19.05 7.08 2.67
CA ASP A 347 19.89 5.99 2.15
C ASP A 347 19.18 4.62 2.00
N GLY A 348 17.85 4.57 2.11
CA GLY A 348 17.08 3.35 1.86
C GLY A 348 16.90 3.09 0.37
N ILE A 349 16.84 1.80 0.00
CA ILE A 349 16.55 1.34 -1.36
C ILE A 349 15.06 0.99 -1.47
N LEU A 350 14.43 1.42 -2.58
CA LEU A 350 13.08 1.05 -3.01
C LEU A 350 12.03 1.07 -1.88
N PRO A 351 11.77 2.21 -1.23
CA PRO A 351 10.77 2.24 -0.16
C PRO A 351 9.35 2.30 -0.71
N GLU A 352 8.56 1.29 -0.40
CA GLU A 352 7.22 1.15 -0.97
C GLU A 352 6.10 1.49 0.02
N ALA A 353 6.31 1.35 1.33
CA ALA A 353 5.27 1.68 2.32
C ALA A 353 5.72 2.63 3.43
N ALA A 354 4.77 3.43 3.90
CA ALA A 354 4.89 4.19 5.13
C ALA A 354 3.58 4.17 5.91
N VAL A 355 3.66 4.30 7.24
CA VAL A 355 2.50 4.45 8.12
C VAL A 355 2.78 5.45 9.21
N PHE A 356 1.83 6.35 9.46
CA PHE A 356 1.87 7.22 10.63
C PHE A 356 1.52 6.44 11.89
N ASP A 357 2.17 6.79 13.00
CA ASP A 357 1.79 6.29 14.31
C ASP A 357 0.42 6.84 14.75
N SER A 358 -0.15 6.25 15.80
CA SER A 358 -1.47 6.65 16.32
C SER A 358 -1.52 8.06 16.90
N SER A 359 -0.36 8.71 17.12
CA SER A 359 -0.28 10.10 17.59
C SER A 359 -0.10 11.14 16.48
N SER A 360 0.04 10.74 15.22
CA SER A 360 0.38 11.62 14.08
C SER A 360 1.74 12.33 14.20
N ARG A 361 2.64 11.89 15.09
CA ARG A 361 3.93 12.56 15.32
C ARG A 361 5.11 11.79 14.77
N PHE A 362 4.91 10.53 14.45
CA PHE A 362 5.94 9.68 13.89
C PHE A 362 5.45 8.97 12.64
N LEU A 363 6.40 8.63 11.77
CA LEU A 363 6.19 7.87 10.56
C LEU A 363 7.16 6.69 10.59
N ALA A 364 6.66 5.48 10.29
CA ALA A 364 7.50 4.35 9.96
C ALA A 364 7.56 4.21 8.45
N VAL A 365 8.71 3.87 7.89
CA VAL A 365 8.96 3.68 6.45
C VAL A 365 9.67 2.34 6.26
N VAL A 366 9.18 1.48 5.36
CA VAL A 366 9.93 0.28 4.97
C VAL A 366 11.00 0.65 3.96
N SER A 367 12.18 0.04 4.09
CA SER A 367 13.22 0.03 3.08
C SER A 367 13.44 -1.41 2.62
N PHE A 368 13.47 -1.60 1.30
CA PHE A 368 13.63 -2.90 0.66
C PHE A 368 14.99 -3.53 0.98
N ASP A 369 16.00 -2.67 0.97
CA ASP A 369 17.41 -2.95 1.28
C ASP A 369 18.16 -1.63 1.56
N HIS A 370 19.49 -1.68 1.74
CA HIS A 370 20.34 -0.53 2.02
C HIS A 370 21.61 -0.47 1.15
N PHE A 371 22.05 0.73 0.80
CA PHE A 371 23.33 0.93 0.12
C PHE A 371 24.54 0.63 1.02
N GLY A 372 25.67 0.29 0.41
CA GLY A 372 26.98 0.22 1.08
C GLY A 372 27.23 -1.02 1.94
N GLY A 373 26.32 -1.99 1.99
CA GLY A 373 26.54 -3.32 2.60
C GLY A 373 26.72 -3.36 4.11
N ALA A 374 26.70 -2.21 4.80
CA ALA A 374 26.81 -2.13 6.26
C ALA A 374 25.58 -2.71 6.98
N ARG A 375 24.45 -2.78 6.28
CA ARG A 375 23.21 -3.44 6.72
C ARG A 375 22.80 -4.43 5.64
N VAL A 376 22.45 -5.64 6.05
CA VAL A 376 21.98 -6.70 5.14
C VAL A 376 20.48 -6.88 5.33
N GLY A 377 19.73 -6.82 4.24
CA GLY A 377 18.28 -7.01 4.25
C GLY A 377 17.50 -5.71 4.46
N GLY A 378 16.18 -5.84 4.55
CA GLY A 378 15.28 -4.71 4.68
C GLY A 378 15.23 -4.14 6.10
N SER A 379 14.54 -3.01 6.25
CA SER A 379 14.29 -2.43 7.56
C SER A 379 12.97 -1.66 7.63
N VAL A 380 12.53 -1.42 8.86
CA VAL A 380 11.52 -0.43 9.20
C VAL A 380 12.24 0.73 9.89
N ASP A 381 12.40 1.83 9.15
CA ASP A 381 13.04 3.06 9.62
C ASP A 381 12.01 4.03 10.22
N PHE A 382 12.36 4.64 11.33
CA PHE A 382 11.45 5.54 12.05
C PHE A 382 11.82 7.00 11.88
N TRP A 383 10.81 7.83 11.68
CA TRP A 383 10.91 9.26 11.42
C TRP A 383 10.03 10.02 12.41
N ARG A 384 10.47 11.21 12.80
CA ARG A 384 9.70 12.13 13.63
C ARG A 384 9.28 13.33 12.80
N LEU A 385 8.03 13.75 12.97
CA LEU A 385 7.57 15.04 12.52
C LEU A 385 8.12 16.12 13.46
N GLY A 386 9.18 16.79 13.02
CA GLY A 386 9.78 17.94 13.70
C GLY A 386 8.98 19.20 13.43
N ARG A 387 8.84 20.04 14.47
CA ARG A 387 8.30 21.39 14.38
C ARG A 387 9.33 22.34 14.97
N ASP A 388 9.54 23.48 14.32
CA ASP A 388 10.38 24.54 14.87
C ASP A 388 9.60 25.28 15.97
N PRO A 389 10.09 25.34 17.22
CA PRO A 389 9.42 26.09 18.30
C PRO A 389 9.35 27.60 18.03
N LEU A 390 10.24 28.12 17.18
CA LEU A 390 10.31 29.54 16.82
C LEU A 390 9.52 29.86 15.54
N ASP A 391 9.28 28.84 14.70
CA ASP A 391 8.44 28.93 13.49
C ASP A 391 7.51 27.71 13.39
N PRO A 392 6.31 27.75 14.01
CA PRO A 392 5.39 26.60 14.02
C PRO A 392 4.92 26.13 12.64
N GLU A 393 5.05 26.96 11.59
CA GLU A 393 4.74 26.56 10.22
C GLU A 393 5.85 25.75 9.58
N ARG A 394 7.08 25.88 10.07
CA ARG A 394 8.21 25.06 9.67
C ARG A 394 8.10 23.67 10.28
N VAL A 395 7.71 22.74 9.42
CA VAL A 395 7.58 21.31 9.73
C VAL A 395 8.53 20.51 8.85
N GLU A 396 9.20 19.52 9.42
CA GLU A 396 10.14 18.66 8.69
C GLU A 396 10.01 17.20 9.16
N LEU A 397 10.14 16.23 8.26
CA LEU A 397 10.44 14.85 8.66
C LEU A 397 11.93 14.71 8.96
N VAL A 398 12.22 14.18 10.14
CA VAL A 398 13.59 13.90 10.60
C VAL A 398 13.73 12.41 10.84
N LYS A 399 14.61 11.74 10.08
CA LYS A 399 14.94 10.32 10.30
C LYS A 399 15.56 10.17 11.67
N THR A 400 15.08 9.21 12.45
CA THR A 400 15.67 8.88 13.74
C THR A 400 16.81 7.88 13.57
N GLU A 401 17.60 7.66 14.61
CA GLU A 401 18.60 6.59 14.66
C GLU A 401 17.98 5.18 14.79
N HIS A 402 16.66 5.10 15.04
CA HIS A 402 15.98 3.83 15.29
C HIS A 402 15.52 3.18 14.00
N SER A 403 15.79 1.89 13.91
CA SER A 403 15.42 1.02 12.79
C SER A 403 15.24 -0.40 13.32
N VAL A 404 14.29 -1.14 12.77
CA VAL A 404 14.09 -2.57 13.06
C VAL A 404 14.38 -3.36 11.80
N SER A 405 15.35 -4.27 11.86
CA SER A 405 15.68 -5.16 10.74
C SER A 405 14.53 -6.10 10.44
N VAL A 406 14.25 -6.27 9.16
CA VAL A 406 13.30 -7.24 8.60
C VAL A 406 13.96 -7.95 7.42
N PRO A 407 13.43 -9.08 6.92
CA PRO A 407 13.98 -9.71 5.73
C PRO A 407 13.99 -8.75 4.53
N ARG A 408 14.91 -8.99 3.58
CA ARG A 408 14.98 -8.28 2.30
C ARG A 408 13.62 -8.27 1.60
N GLY A 409 13.35 -7.20 0.86
CA GLY A 409 12.15 -7.09 0.05
C GLY A 409 10.93 -6.63 0.82
N ALA A 410 11.16 -5.87 1.89
CA ALA A 410 10.11 -5.27 2.70
C ALA A 410 9.36 -4.20 1.88
N HIS A 411 8.06 -4.40 1.65
CA HIS A 411 7.31 -3.56 0.69
C HIS A 411 5.91 -3.13 1.14
N SER A 412 5.16 -3.95 1.89
CA SER A 412 3.86 -3.55 2.45
C SER A 412 3.97 -3.33 3.96
N MET A 413 3.27 -2.33 4.50
CA MET A 413 3.26 -2.07 5.95
C MET A 413 1.90 -1.58 6.46
N VAL A 414 1.50 -2.10 7.63
CA VAL A 414 0.26 -1.70 8.33
C VAL A 414 0.54 -1.47 9.81
N LEU A 415 -0.09 -0.43 10.37
CA LEU A 415 -0.13 -0.21 11.81
C LEU A 415 -1.34 -0.92 12.42
N VAL A 416 -1.09 -1.77 13.41
CA VAL A 416 -2.13 -2.27 14.33
C VAL A 416 -2.29 -1.25 15.45
N ARG A 417 -3.45 -0.60 15.51
CA ARG A 417 -3.72 0.47 16.47
C ARG A 417 -4.01 -0.06 17.88
#